data_AF-R6AVT5-F1
#
_entry.id   AF-R6AVT5-F1
#
_cell.length_a   1.000
_cell.length_b   1.000
_cell.length_c   1.000
_cell.angle_alpha   90.00
_cell.angle_beta   90.00
_cell.angle_gamma   90.00
#
_symmetry.space_group_name_H-M   'P 1'
#
loop_
_entity.id
_entity.type
_entity.pdbx_description
1 polymer ?
#
loop_
_entity_poly.entity_id
_entity_poly.type
_entity_poly.pdbx_seq_one_letter_code
_entity_poly.pdbx_strand_id
1 'polypeptide(L)'
;MKCDILLLILIGLCSCACTLDNKAVDIDSNSADDLNKLETVAEKAAKLGLSSEVYSKMPEKVRGYREASIKLANYVELKGRTFYLTISKQKAKALGVTGEQYDVVVKNLNATNIAIREAMENGDTLDLSGAIEKLRKTISEMK
;
A
#
# COMPACT_ATOMS: atom_id res chain seq x y z
N MET A 1 20.99 11.27 -2.91
CA MET A 1 19.57 11.37 -3.30
C MET A 1 18.71 11.00 -2.09
N LYS A 2 17.75 11.83 -1.69
CA LYS A 2 16.78 11.46 -0.65
C LYS A 2 15.71 10.57 -1.30
N CYS A 3 15.96 9.27 -1.36
CA CYS A 3 14.98 8.34 -1.89
C CYS A 3 13.79 8.29 -0.91
N ASP A 4 12.61 8.69 -1.36
CA ASP A 4 11.38 8.49 -0.61
C ASP A 4 11.10 6.99 -0.56
N ILE A 5 11.42 6.37 0.56
CA ILE A 5 11.24 4.93 0.81
C ILE A 5 9.76 4.53 0.69
N LEU A 6 8.86 5.47 0.97
CA LEU A 6 7.42 5.33 0.70
C LEU A 6 7.13 5.18 -0.79
N LEU A 7 7.83 5.94 -1.64
CA LEU A 7 7.77 5.81 -3.09
C LEU A 7 8.23 4.42 -3.50
N LEU A 8 9.32 3.88 -2.94
CA LEU A 8 9.80 2.53 -3.30
C LEU A 8 8.91 1.38 -2.82
N ILE A 9 8.23 1.54 -1.67
CA ILE A 9 7.30 0.54 -1.12
C ILE A 9 5.91 0.63 -1.79
N LEU A 10 5.48 1.83 -2.22
CA LEU A 10 4.19 2.06 -2.88
C LEU A 10 4.25 1.99 -4.43
N ILE A 11 5.40 2.27 -5.06
CA ILE A 11 5.59 2.21 -6.53
C ILE A 11 5.77 0.79 -7.05
N GLY A 12 5.95 -0.22 -6.18
CA GLY A 12 5.87 -1.63 -6.59
C GLY A 12 4.55 -2.03 -7.29
N LEU A 13 3.56 -1.12 -7.33
CA LEU A 13 2.27 -1.26 -8.00
C LEU A 13 2.10 -0.42 -9.28
N CYS A 14 3.11 0.31 -9.75
CA CYS A 14 2.99 1.20 -10.90
C CYS A 14 3.83 0.80 -12.13
N SER A 15 4.10 -0.49 -12.32
CA SER A 15 4.65 -1.02 -13.58
C SER A 15 4.01 -2.32 -14.09
N CYS A 16 2.93 -2.78 -13.45
CA CYS A 16 2.04 -3.76 -14.08
C CYS A 16 1.13 -3.02 -15.07
N ALA A 17 1.48 -3.13 -16.34
CA ALA A 17 0.73 -2.62 -17.48
C ALA A 17 -0.78 -2.79 -17.29
N CYS A 18 -1.51 -1.71 -17.52
CA CYS A 18 -2.95 -1.70 -17.71
C CYS A 18 -3.31 -2.68 -18.84
N THR A 19 -3.88 -3.83 -18.50
CA THR A 19 -4.88 -4.47 -19.35
C THR A 19 -6.19 -4.42 -18.59
N LEU A 20 -6.85 -3.25 -18.64
CA LEU A 20 -8.25 -3.14 -18.26
C LEU A 20 -9.07 -3.88 -19.33
N ASP A 21 -9.50 -5.10 -19.02
CA ASP A 21 -10.73 -5.63 -19.62
C ASP A 21 -11.89 -4.95 -18.92
N ASN A 22 -12.44 -3.91 -19.56
CA ASN A 22 -13.66 -3.25 -19.14
C ASN A 22 -14.84 -4.21 -19.32
N LYS A 23 -15.23 -4.91 -18.26
CA LYS A 23 -16.60 -5.41 -18.13
C LYS A 23 -17.31 -4.46 -17.17
N ALA A 24 -18.06 -3.52 -17.75
CA ALA A 24 -19.02 -2.73 -17.02
C ALA A 24 -20.03 -3.69 -16.37
N VAL A 25 -20.14 -3.64 -15.04
CA VAL A 25 -21.23 -4.27 -14.30
C VAL A 25 -22.18 -3.15 -13.95
N ASP A 26 -23.36 -3.18 -14.59
CA ASP A 26 -24.49 -2.34 -14.24
C ASP A 26 -24.92 -2.64 -12.81
N ILE A 27 -25.03 -1.60 -11.99
CA ILE A 27 -25.58 -1.71 -10.63
C ILE A 27 -26.99 -1.13 -10.67
N ASP A 28 -27.97 -2.04 -10.69
CA ASP A 28 -29.37 -1.72 -10.47
C ASP A 28 -29.57 -1.15 -9.07
N SER A 29 -30.27 -0.02 -9.02
CA SER A 29 -30.60 0.70 -7.80
C SER A 29 -31.95 0.20 -7.27
N ASN A 30 -31.96 -0.44 -6.09
CA ASN A 30 -33.10 -0.34 -5.18
C ASN A 30 -32.66 -0.58 -3.73
N SER A 31 -32.90 0.44 -2.92
CA SER A 31 -32.51 0.60 -1.52
C SER A 31 -33.68 0.30 -0.60
N ALA A 32 -33.43 -0.45 0.48
CA ALA A 32 -34.14 -0.26 1.72
C ALA A 32 -33.20 -0.57 2.90
N ASP A 33 -33.09 0.43 3.78
CA ASP A 33 -32.67 0.33 5.18
C ASP A 33 -31.24 -0.17 5.49
N ASP A 34 -30.31 0.78 5.59
CA ASP A 34 -29.37 0.78 6.73
C ASP A 34 -28.82 2.20 6.98
N LEU A 35 -29.12 2.76 8.15
CA LEU A 35 -28.66 4.06 8.64
C LEU A 35 -27.18 4.00 9.09
N ASN A 36 -26.32 3.42 8.28
CA ASN A 36 -24.87 3.49 8.45
C ASN A 36 -24.38 4.73 7.70
N LYS A 37 -23.71 5.65 8.40
CA LYS A 37 -23.07 6.83 7.81
C LYS A 37 -22.20 6.37 6.63
N LEU A 38 -22.70 6.53 5.41
CA LEU A 38 -22.00 6.09 4.21
C LEU A 38 -20.73 6.93 4.12
N GLU A 39 -19.59 6.28 4.27
CA GLU A 39 -18.31 6.97 4.19
C GLU A 39 -18.16 7.63 2.82
N THR A 40 -17.90 8.93 2.82
CA THR A 40 -17.78 9.73 1.59
C THR A 40 -16.53 9.33 0.80
N VAL A 41 -16.53 9.61 -0.51
CA VAL A 41 -15.34 9.39 -1.35
C VAL A 41 -14.13 10.15 -0.81
N ALA A 42 -14.33 11.35 -0.26
CA ALA A 42 -13.27 12.16 0.33
C ALA A 42 -12.68 11.49 1.58
N GLU A 43 -13.52 10.97 2.49
CA GLU A 43 -13.07 10.25 3.68
C GLU A 43 -12.29 8.97 3.29
N LYS A 44 -12.78 8.19 2.31
CA LYS A 44 -12.08 6.99 1.81
C LYS A 44 -10.75 7.33 1.13
N ALA A 45 -10.69 8.42 0.38
CA ALA A 45 -9.47 8.89 -0.28
C ALA A 45 -8.43 9.34 0.75
N ALA A 46 -8.85 10.09 1.77
CA ALA A 46 -7.99 10.56 2.85
C ALA A 46 -7.34 9.40 3.62
N LYS A 47 -8.10 8.34 3.95
CA LYS A 47 -7.56 7.12 4.59
C LYS A 47 -6.46 6.44 3.77
N LEU A 48 -6.44 6.63 2.45
CA LEU A 48 -5.40 6.11 1.58
C LEU A 48 -4.32 7.17 1.24
N GLY A 49 -4.39 8.38 1.80
CA GLY A 49 -3.51 9.48 1.45
C GLY A 49 -3.60 9.88 -0.02
N LEU A 50 -4.82 9.90 -0.57
CA LEU A 50 -5.11 10.24 -1.96
C LEU A 50 -6.07 11.42 -2.04
N SER A 51 -6.05 12.13 -3.17
CA SER A 51 -7.16 13.03 -3.50
C SER A 51 -8.39 12.23 -3.93
N SER A 52 -9.58 12.80 -3.77
CA SER A 52 -10.83 12.20 -4.25
C SER A 52 -10.79 11.86 -5.74
N GLU A 53 -10.13 12.71 -6.55
CA GLU A 53 -9.98 12.47 -7.99
C GLU A 53 -9.16 11.21 -8.27
N VAL A 54 -7.99 11.07 -7.62
CA VAL A 54 -7.12 9.91 -7.79
C VAL A 54 -7.81 8.64 -7.28
N TYR A 55 -8.49 8.73 -6.14
CA TYR A 55 -9.24 7.61 -5.58
C TYR A 55 -10.35 7.10 -6.50
N SER A 56 -11.11 8.01 -7.12
CA SER A 56 -12.22 7.64 -8.02
C SER A 56 -11.74 7.01 -9.32
N LYS A 57 -10.54 7.37 -9.80
CA LYS A 57 -9.92 6.79 -11.01
C LYS A 57 -9.13 5.51 -10.73
N MET A 58 -8.83 5.21 -9.46
CA MET A 58 -8.05 4.04 -9.07
C MET A 58 -8.92 2.77 -9.05
N PRO A 59 -8.53 1.70 -9.76
CA PRO A 59 -9.26 0.44 -9.72
C PRO A 59 -9.40 -0.10 -8.30
N GLU A 60 -10.54 -0.70 -7.99
CA GLU A 60 -10.83 -1.22 -6.64
C GLU A 60 -9.76 -2.17 -6.13
N LYS A 61 -9.26 -3.05 -7.00
CA LYS A 61 -8.17 -3.98 -6.67
C LYS A 61 -6.91 -3.25 -6.19
N VAL A 62 -6.55 -2.16 -6.88
CA VAL A 62 -5.37 -1.33 -6.54
C VAL A 62 -5.61 -0.56 -5.24
N ARG A 63 -6.82 -0.06 -5.01
CA ARG A 63 -7.21 0.54 -3.71
C ARG A 63 -7.05 -0.47 -2.57
N GLY A 64 -7.49 -1.71 -2.76
CA GLY A 64 -7.35 -2.78 -1.79
C GLY A 64 -5.89 -3.13 -1.49
N TYR A 65 -5.00 -3.14 -2.49
CA TYR A 65 -3.56 -3.33 -2.26
C TYR A 65 -2.94 -2.17 -1.48
N ARG A 66 -3.33 -0.93 -1.79
CA ARG A 66 -2.86 0.25 -1.06
C ARG A 66 -3.33 0.24 0.39
N GLU A 67 -4.60 -0.10 0.62
CA GLU A 67 -5.17 -0.24 1.96
C GLU A 67 -4.41 -1.30 2.77
N ALA A 68 -4.13 -2.45 2.17
CA ALA A 68 -3.33 -3.49 2.80
C ALA A 68 -1.91 -3.03 3.15
N SER A 69 -1.23 -2.33 2.24
CA SER A 69 0.10 -1.75 2.50
C SER A 69 0.07 -0.78 3.69
N ILE A 70 -0.96 0.07 3.79
CA ILE A 70 -1.11 1.02 4.90
C ILE A 70 -1.36 0.28 6.23
N LYS A 71 -2.25 -0.72 6.25
CA LYS A 71 -2.52 -1.54 7.44
C LYS A 71 -1.27 -2.28 7.91
N LEU A 72 -0.48 -2.81 6.97
CA LEU A 72 0.72 -3.60 7.26
C LEU A 72 1.97 -2.75 7.53
N ALA A 73 1.96 -1.45 7.21
CA ALA A 73 3.10 -0.56 7.39
C ALA A 73 3.62 -0.50 8.83
N ASN A 74 2.72 -0.57 9.82
CA ASN A 74 3.09 -0.59 11.25
C ASN A 74 3.85 -1.85 11.67
N TYR A 75 3.79 -2.91 10.85
CA TYR A 75 4.47 -4.19 11.07
C TYR A 75 5.74 -4.33 10.23
N VAL A 76 6.15 -3.29 9.51
CA VAL A 76 7.42 -3.27 8.78
C VAL A 76 8.55 -2.90 9.73
N GLU A 77 9.62 -3.68 9.70
CA GLU A 77 10.88 -3.40 10.37
C GLU A 77 12.02 -3.35 9.36
N LEU A 78 13.08 -2.62 9.69
CA LEU A 78 14.35 -2.61 8.98
C LEU A 78 15.39 -3.28 9.87
N LYS A 79 15.98 -4.39 9.42
CA LYS A 79 17.12 -5.04 10.09
C LYS A 79 18.32 -4.99 9.18
N GLY A 80 19.37 -4.30 9.63
CA GLY A 80 20.49 -3.93 8.77
C GLY A 80 19.99 -3.07 7.61
N ARG A 81 19.90 -3.67 6.42
CA ARG A 81 19.51 -3.00 5.17
C ARG A 81 18.32 -3.67 4.48
N THR A 82 17.63 -4.55 5.18
CA THR A 82 16.54 -5.34 4.63
C THR A 82 15.25 -5.07 5.41
N PHE A 83 14.19 -4.79 4.68
CA PHE A 83 12.85 -4.63 5.23
C PHE A 83 12.19 -5.98 5.42
N TYR A 84 11.44 -6.13 6.51
CA TYR A 84 10.69 -7.35 6.84
C TYR A 84 9.30 -7.00 7.36
N LEU A 85 8.32 -7.84 7.05
CA LEU A 85 7.05 -7.87 7.77
C LEU A 85 7.16 -8.77 9.00
N THR A 86 6.78 -8.24 10.16
CA THR A 86 6.81 -8.97 11.44
C THR A 86 5.48 -9.65 11.79
N ILE A 87 4.43 -9.36 11.02
CA ILE A 87 3.11 -9.95 11.18
C ILE A 87 2.95 -11.17 10.28
N SER A 88 2.29 -12.23 10.77
CA SER A 88 1.97 -13.39 9.96
C SER A 88 0.76 -13.13 9.05
N LYS A 89 0.67 -13.87 7.94
CA LYS A 89 -0.48 -13.83 7.03
C LYS A 89 -1.83 -14.07 7.74
N GLN A 90 -1.86 -14.98 8.72
CA GLN A 90 -3.04 -15.25 9.54
C GLN A 90 -3.44 -14.05 10.40
N LYS A 91 -2.48 -13.39 11.05
CA LYS A 91 -2.74 -12.18 11.84
C LYS A 91 -3.13 -10.99 10.96
N ALA A 92 -2.54 -10.86 9.77
CA ALA A 92 -2.94 -9.87 8.77
C ALA A 92 -4.40 -10.07 8.31
N LYS A 93 -4.86 -11.31 8.16
CA LYS A 93 -6.27 -11.61 7.87
C LYS A 93 -7.22 -11.09 8.95
N ALA A 94 -6.83 -11.17 10.23
CA ALA A 94 -7.59 -10.60 11.33
C ALA A 94 -7.68 -9.06 11.29
N LEU A 95 -6.78 -8.39 10.55
CA LEU A 95 -6.83 -6.95 10.27
C LEU A 95 -7.63 -6.60 9.01
N GLY A 96 -8.30 -7.59 8.40
CA GLY A 96 -9.03 -7.42 7.15
C GLY A 96 -8.13 -7.33 5.91
N VAL A 97 -6.91 -7.87 5.95
CA VAL A 97 -6.03 -8.00 4.77
C VAL A 97 -6.21 -9.40 4.18
N THR A 98 -6.60 -9.48 2.91
CA THR A 98 -6.80 -10.78 2.24
C THR A 98 -5.47 -11.49 2.01
N GLY A 99 -5.53 -12.80 1.74
CA GLY A 99 -4.33 -13.58 1.43
C GLY A 99 -3.57 -13.05 0.21
N GLU A 100 -4.30 -12.69 -0.85
CA GLU A 100 -3.74 -12.09 -2.08
C GLU A 100 -3.08 -10.73 -1.78
N GLN A 101 -3.76 -9.86 -1.03
CA GLN A 101 -3.22 -8.56 -0.66
C GLN A 101 -1.91 -8.69 0.15
N TYR A 102 -1.89 -9.60 1.13
CA TYR A 102 -0.68 -9.87 1.91
C TYR A 102 0.48 -10.33 1.01
N ASP A 103 0.24 -11.25 0.09
CA ASP A 103 1.27 -11.76 -0.82
C ASP A 103 1.82 -10.66 -1.73
N VAL A 104 0.96 -9.74 -2.19
CA VAL A 104 1.38 -8.56 -2.96
C VAL A 104 2.26 -7.63 -2.13
N VAL A 105 1.92 -7.37 -0.87
CA VAL A 105 2.75 -6.53 0.01
C VAL A 105 4.12 -7.18 0.25
N VAL A 106 4.16 -8.50 0.51
CA VAL A 106 5.42 -9.25 0.65
C VAL A 106 6.25 -9.18 -0.63
N LYS A 107 5.62 -9.36 -1.80
CA LYS A 107 6.29 -9.27 -3.10
C LYS A 107 6.91 -7.89 -3.31
N ASN A 108 6.18 -6.82 -3.00
CA ASN A 108 6.67 -5.46 -3.13
C ASN A 108 7.86 -5.19 -2.19
N LEU A 109 7.76 -5.65 -0.94
CA LEU A 109 8.84 -5.54 0.04
C LEU A 109 10.12 -6.25 -0.43
N ASN A 110 9.97 -7.46 -0.99
CA ASN A 110 11.08 -8.22 -1.57
C ASN A 110 11.69 -7.50 -2.78
N ALA A 111 10.88 -6.93 -3.66
CA ALA A 111 11.36 -6.13 -4.79
C ALA A 111 12.14 -4.89 -4.32
N THR A 112 11.65 -4.18 -3.29
CA THR A 112 12.37 -3.07 -2.67
C THR A 112 13.72 -3.52 -2.11
N ASN A 113 13.77 -4.65 -1.41
CA ASN A 113 15.01 -5.20 -0.86
C ASN A 113 16.03 -5.57 -1.96
N ILE A 114 15.55 -6.14 -3.08
CA ILE A 114 16.39 -6.43 -4.25
C ILE A 114 16.98 -5.13 -4.81
N ALA A 115 16.14 -4.11 -5.04
CA ALA A 115 16.59 -2.82 -5.58
C ALA A 115 17.62 -2.13 -4.68
N ILE A 116 17.44 -2.19 -3.35
CA ILE A 116 18.43 -1.69 -2.38
C ILE A 116 19.74 -2.42 -2.54
N ARG A 117 19.72 -3.76 -2.59
CA ARG A 117 20.93 -4.57 -2.74
C ARG A 117 21.65 -4.24 -4.05
N GLU A 118 20.94 -4.18 -5.16
CA GLU A 118 21.51 -3.88 -6.48
C GLU A 118 22.15 -2.48 -6.53
N ALA A 119 21.49 -1.45 -5.98
CA ALA A 119 22.06 -0.10 -5.89
C ALA A 119 23.39 -0.11 -5.12
N MET A 120 23.46 -0.85 -4.02
CA MET A 120 24.66 -0.92 -3.20
C MET A 120 25.78 -1.76 -3.84
N GLU A 121 25.43 -2.84 -4.55
CA GLU A 121 26.38 -3.61 -5.36
C GLU A 121 26.98 -2.74 -6.48
N ASN A 122 26.23 -1.76 -6.99
CA ASN A 122 26.70 -0.76 -7.95
C ASN A 122 27.50 0.40 -7.33
N GLY A 123 27.75 0.36 -6.01
CA GLY A 123 28.53 1.36 -5.30
C GLY A 123 27.74 2.55 -4.76
N ASP A 124 26.40 2.56 -4.87
CA ASP A 124 25.59 3.62 -4.30
C ASP A 124 25.60 3.56 -2.77
N THR A 125 25.69 4.73 -2.13
CA THR A 125 25.48 4.86 -0.69
C THR A 125 24.03 5.23 -0.41
N LEU A 126 23.29 4.27 0.15
CA LEU A 126 21.91 4.47 0.60
C LEU A 126 21.86 4.66 2.11
N ASP A 127 21.43 5.84 2.55
CA ASP A 127 21.07 6.08 3.94
C ASP A 127 19.61 5.65 4.17
N LEU A 128 19.46 4.52 4.86
CA LEU A 128 18.17 3.98 5.28
C LEU A 128 17.86 4.31 6.74
N SER A 129 18.71 5.09 7.42
CA SER A 129 18.43 5.55 8.77
C SER A 129 17.16 6.42 8.78
N GLY A 130 16.31 6.22 9.78
CA GLY A 130 15.03 6.93 9.87
C GLY A 130 13.95 6.48 8.87
N ALA A 131 14.20 5.50 8.00
CA ALA A 131 13.23 4.97 7.04
C ALA A 131 11.89 4.57 7.69
N ILE A 132 12.00 3.78 8.76
CA ILE A 132 10.85 3.28 9.52
C ILE A 132 10.13 4.42 10.24
N GLU A 133 10.89 5.37 10.79
CA GLU A 133 10.31 6.53 11.48
C GLU A 133 9.52 7.40 10.50
N LYS A 134 10.09 7.68 9.32
CA LYS A 134 9.42 8.43 8.27
C LYS A 134 8.17 7.72 7.76
N LEU A 135 8.21 6.39 7.59
CA LEU A 135 7.05 5.58 7.24
C LEU A 135 5.94 5.77 8.28
N ARG A 136 6.24 5.53 9.56
CA ARG A 136 5.26 5.64 10.66
C ARG A 136 4.68 7.04 10.78
N LYS A 137 5.53 8.07 10.70
CA LYS A 137 5.09 9.47 10.69
C LYS A 137 4.08 9.73 9.57
N THR A 138 4.41 9.31 8.34
CA THR A 138 3.51 9.45 7.20
C THR A 138 2.17 8.72 7.42
N ILE A 139 2.20 7.49 7.97
CA ILE A 139 0.95 6.77 8.31
C ILE A 139 0.13 7.52 9.35
N SER A 140 0.77 8.14 10.34
CA SER A 140 0.07 8.90 11.38
C SER A 140 -0.59 10.18 10.86
N GLU A 141 -0.03 10.80 9.81
CA GLU A 141 -0.53 12.03 9.19
C GLU A 141 -1.70 11.77 8.20
N MET A 142 -1.97 10.51 7.84
CA MET A 142 -3.11 10.13 6.98
C MET A 142 -4.43 9.92 7.76
N LYS A 143 -4.41 10.07 9.08
CA LYS A 143 -5.58 9.93 9.97
C LYS A 143 -6.27 11.26 10.18
#